data_AF-A0A966TYM3-F1
#
_entry.id   AF-A0A966TYM3-F1
#
_cell.length_a   1.000
_cell.length_b   1.000
_cell.length_c   1.000
_cell.angle_alpha   90.00
_cell.angle_beta   90.00
_cell.angle_gamma   90.00
#
_symmetry.space_group_name_H-M   'P 1'
#
loop_
_entity.id
_entity.type
_entity.pdbx_description
1 polymer ?
#
loop_
_entity_poly.entity_id
_entity_poly.type
_entity_poly.pdbx_seq_one_letter_code
_entity_poly.pdbx_strand_id
1 'polypeptide(L)'
;MSSSAEHASSADIAQITALLGRRPQGDFTVILRRDDGAARVVRNAPLLHDGTPMPTRYWLVDPHDVAKVSRLEAAGGVDAAEREVDAAALDAAHAAYAAERDAHIAPEHTGPRPYGGVAGTRRGVKCLHAHYANWLVGNTDPVG
;
A
#
# COMPACT_ATOMS: atom_id res chain seq x y z
N MET A 1 17.51 4.06 22.02
CA MET A 1 16.54 2.99 22.36
C MET A 1 16.07 2.42 21.04
N SER A 2 16.54 1.22 20.68
CA SER A 2 16.34 0.62 19.35
C SER A 2 14.89 0.20 19.20
N SER A 3 14.17 0.80 18.25
CA SER A 3 12.76 0.49 17.97
C SER A 3 12.66 -0.92 17.38
N SER A 4 12.14 -1.87 18.15
CA SER A 4 11.86 -3.23 17.67
C SER A 4 10.66 -3.32 16.71
N ALA A 5 10.16 -2.18 16.19
CA ALA A 5 8.93 -2.10 15.40
C ALA A 5 9.14 -1.93 13.88
N GLU A 6 10.38 -1.88 13.37
CA GLU A 6 10.63 -1.46 11.98
C GLU A 6 10.62 -2.60 10.95
N HIS A 7 10.72 -3.88 11.34
CA HIS A 7 10.86 -5.00 10.40
C HIS A 7 9.83 -6.11 10.62
N ALA A 8 9.36 -6.73 9.53
CA ALA A 8 8.47 -7.89 9.56
C ALA A 8 9.09 -9.06 10.35
N SER A 9 8.28 -9.70 11.20
CA SER A 9 8.70 -10.91 11.91
C SER A 9 8.79 -12.12 10.96
N SER A 10 9.43 -13.21 11.40
CA SER A 10 9.46 -14.47 10.64
C SER A 10 8.06 -15.00 10.32
N ALA A 11 7.10 -14.81 11.24
CA ALA A 11 5.71 -15.19 11.02
C ALA A 11 5.04 -14.32 9.95
N ASP A 12 5.30 -13.02 9.95
CA ASP A 12 4.80 -12.12 8.91
C ASP A 12 5.38 -12.46 7.54
N ILE A 13 6.69 -12.75 7.47
CA ILE A 13 7.34 -13.18 6.23
C ILE A 13 6.72 -14.47 5.71
N ALA A 14 6.46 -15.45 6.59
CA ALA A 14 5.80 -16.70 6.20
C ALA A 14 4.38 -16.46 5.68
N GLN A 15 3.58 -15.64 6.36
CA GLN A 15 2.22 -15.28 5.94
C GLN A 15 2.24 -14.60 4.56
N ILE A 16 3.07 -13.56 4.38
CA ILE A 16 3.15 -12.83 3.12
C ILE A 16 3.72 -13.69 1.99
N THR A 17 4.68 -14.58 2.29
CA THR A 17 5.20 -15.55 1.32
C THR A 17 4.09 -16.47 0.80
N ALA A 18 3.22 -16.95 1.69
CA ALA A 18 2.08 -17.79 1.30
C ALA A 18 1.09 -17.02 0.39
N LEU A 19 0.86 -15.74 0.66
CA LEU A 19 0.00 -14.89 -0.18
C LEU A 19 0.61 -14.59 -1.56
N LEU A 20 1.92 -14.33 -1.63
CA LEU A 20 2.61 -14.00 -2.88
C LEU A 20 2.96 -15.23 -3.74
N GLY A 21 3.00 -16.43 -3.13
CA GLY A 21 3.55 -17.63 -3.76
C GLY A 21 5.08 -17.60 -3.95
N ARG A 22 5.74 -16.57 -3.41
CA ARG A 22 7.20 -16.39 -3.42
C ARG A 22 7.64 -15.56 -2.24
N ARG A 23 8.92 -15.64 -1.86
CA ARG A 23 9.47 -14.79 -0.80
C ARG A 23 9.38 -13.30 -1.21
N PRO A 24 8.98 -12.39 -0.30
CA PRO A 24 9.04 -10.95 -0.55
C PRO A 24 10.43 -10.50 -1.00
N GLN A 25 10.47 -9.67 -2.04
CA GLN A 25 11.70 -9.15 -2.66
C GLN A 25 12.03 -7.73 -2.18
N GLY A 26 11.33 -7.24 -1.17
CA GLY A 26 11.58 -5.96 -0.54
C GLY A 26 11.18 -6.06 0.92
N ASP A 27 11.73 -5.15 1.72
CA ASP A 27 11.38 -5.07 3.13
C ASP A 27 9.96 -4.52 3.30
N PHE A 28 9.32 -4.91 4.38
CA PHE A 28 7.99 -4.42 4.73
C PHE A 28 7.78 -4.51 6.24
N THR A 29 6.75 -3.80 6.70
CA THR A 29 6.25 -3.89 8.06
C THR A 29 4.75 -4.19 8.03
N VAL A 30 4.25 -5.05 8.92
CA VAL A 30 2.81 -5.17 9.14
C VAL A 30 2.38 -3.99 10.01
N ILE A 31 1.71 -3.02 9.41
CA ILE A 31 1.35 -1.75 10.08
C ILE A 31 -0.06 -1.79 10.67
N LEU A 32 -0.92 -2.70 10.18
CA LEU A 32 -2.22 -2.97 10.75
C LEU A 32 -2.45 -4.47 10.86
N ARG A 33 -2.96 -4.90 12.01
CA ARG A 33 -3.35 -6.29 12.29
C ARG A 33 -4.84 -6.36 12.63
N ARG A 34 -5.42 -7.54 12.43
CA ARG A 34 -6.72 -7.91 13.01
C ARG A 34 -6.56 -8.26 14.49
N ASP A 35 -7.69 -8.39 15.19
CA ASP A 35 -7.73 -8.74 16.62
C ASP A 35 -7.08 -10.10 16.92
N ASP A 36 -7.08 -11.02 15.95
CA ASP A 36 -6.44 -12.33 16.02
C ASP A 36 -4.92 -12.28 15.72
N GLY A 37 -4.37 -11.09 15.47
CA GLY A 37 -2.95 -10.86 15.18
C GLY A 37 -2.56 -11.04 13.71
N ALA A 38 -3.48 -11.50 12.84
CA ALA A 38 -3.19 -11.67 11.42
C ALA A 38 -2.91 -10.33 10.73
N ALA A 39 -1.96 -10.31 9.78
CA ALA A 39 -1.67 -9.11 9.01
C ALA A 39 -2.89 -8.64 8.20
N ARG A 40 -3.20 -7.34 8.29
CA ARG A 40 -4.30 -6.69 7.57
C ARG A 40 -3.81 -5.74 6.49
N VAL A 41 -2.85 -4.87 6.85
CA VAL A 41 -2.16 -3.97 5.91
C VAL A 41 -0.66 -4.06 6.13
N VAL A 42 0.08 -4.21 5.04
CA VAL A 42 1.54 -4.08 5.04
C VAL A 42 1.99 -2.76 4.42
N ARG A 43 3.04 -2.19 5.00
CA ARG A 43 3.76 -1.04 4.48
C ARG A 43 5.09 -1.51 3.88
N ASN A 44 5.20 -1.50 2.57
CA ASN A 44 6.39 -1.91 1.84
C ASN A 44 7.45 -0.80 1.82
N ALA A 45 8.73 -1.16 1.87
CA ALA A 45 9.82 -0.27 1.50
C ALA A 45 9.60 0.28 0.07
N PRO A 46 10.06 1.51 -0.22
CA PRO A 46 9.83 2.12 -1.54
C PRO A 46 10.64 1.45 -2.66
N LEU A 47 11.61 0.61 -2.31
CA LEU A 47 12.50 -0.11 -3.22
C LEU A 47 12.56 -1.59 -2.82
N LEU A 48 12.68 -2.45 -3.82
CA LEU A 48 13.04 -3.86 -3.67
C LEU A 48 14.52 -3.98 -3.28
N HIS A 49 14.94 -5.17 -2.86
CA HIS A 49 16.33 -5.48 -2.47
C HIS A 49 17.33 -5.25 -3.61
N ASP A 50 16.89 -5.32 -4.87
CA ASP A 50 17.72 -5.04 -6.06
C ASP A 50 17.68 -3.57 -6.51
N GLY A 51 17.00 -2.70 -5.75
CA GLY A 51 16.84 -1.28 -6.07
C GLY A 51 15.70 -0.97 -7.06
N THR A 52 14.94 -1.97 -7.51
CA THR A 52 13.75 -1.78 -8.34
C THR A 52 12.66 -1.02 -7.55
N PRO A 53 11.96 -0.03 -8.14
CA PRO A 53 10.84 0.63 -7.47
C PRO A 53 9.71 -0.31 -7.06
N MET A 54 9.31 -0.25 -5.78
CA MET A 54 8.14 -0.97 -5.29
C MET A 54 6.86 -0.27 -5.83
N PRO A 55 5.94 -0.99 -6.50
CA PRO A 55 4.76 -0.38 -7.11
C PRO A 55 3.75 0.15 -6.10
N THR A 56 3.73 -0.39 -4.87
CA THR A 56 2.71 -0.08 -3.86
C THR A 56 3.34 0.02 -2.47
N ARG A 57 3.11 1.15 -1.78
CA ARG A 57 3.50 1.41 -0.39
C ARG A 57 2.58 0.67 0.59
N TYR A 58 1.26 0.78 0.44
CA TYR A 58 0.28 0.13 1.31
C TYR A 58 -0.46 -0.98 0.59
N TRP A 59 -0.31 -2.22 1.05
CA TRP A 59 -0.97 -3.38 0.47
C TRP A 59 -1.94 -4.01 1.47
N LEU A 60 -3.22 -4.09 1.08
CA LEU A 60 -4.26 -4.81 1.80
C LEU A 60 -4.04 -6.32 1.63
N VAL A 61 -3.80 -7.01 2.75
CA VAL A 61 -3.45 -8.44 2.76
C VAL A 61 -4.46 -9.30 3.51
N ASP A 62 -5.38 -8.69 4.27
CA ASP A 62 -6.45 -9.46 4.92
C ASP A 62 -7.39 -10.06 3.87
N PRO A 63 -7.55 -11.39 3.81
CA PRO A 63 -8.35 -12.05 2.78
C PRO A 63 -9.82 -11.67 2.83
N HIS A 64 -10.37 -11.32 4.00
CA HIS A 64 -11.77 -10.95 4.13
C HIS A 64 -12.03 -9.54 3.59
N ASP A 65 -11.19 -8.57 3.92
CA ASP A 65 -11.27 -7.23 3.36
C ASP A 65 -10.98 -7.23 1.86
N VAL A 66 -9.97 -7.98 1.41
CA VAL A 66 -9.69 -8.18 -0.02
C VAL A 66 -10.93 -8.70 -0.73
N ALA A 67 -11.60 -9.73 -0.21
CA ALA A 67 -12.81 -10.29 -0.83
C ALA A 67 -13.97 -9.28 -0.88
N LYS A 68 -14.14 -8.45 0.15
CA LYS A 68 -15.17 -7.40 0.16
C LYS A 68 -14.88 -6.31 -0.85
N VAL A 69 -13.66 -5.79 -0.87
CA VAL A 69 -13.25 -4.75 -1.81
C VAL A 69 -13.32 -5.26 -3.25
N SER A 70 -12.90 -6.51 -3.51
CA SER A 70 -13.04 -7.12 -4.84
C SER A 70 -14.49 -7.22 -5.31
N ARG A 71 -15.46 -7.45 -4.41
CA ARG A 71 -16.88 -7.44 -4.77
C ARG A 71 -17.37 -6.03 -5.12
N LEU A 72 -16.90 -5.01 -4.42
CA LEU A 72 -17.21 -3.60 -4.74
C LEU A 72 -16.63 -3.23 -6.11
N GLU A 73 -15.39 -3.60 -6.40
CA GLU A 73 -14.77 -3.38 -7.72
C GLU A 73 -15.53 -4.10 -8.82
N ALA A 74 -15.90 -5.37 -8.62
CA ALA A 74 -16.68 -6.14 -9.59
C ALA A 74 -18.07 -5.54 -9.86
N ALA A 75 -18.60 -4.75 -8.93
CA ALA A 75 -19.86 -4.01 -9.08
C ALA A 75 -19.68 -2.60 -9.69
N GLY A 76 -18.48 -2.26 -10.20
CA GLY A 76 -18.19 -0.96 -10.82
C GLY A 76 -17.70 0.11 -9.83
N GLY A 77 -17.21 -0.29 -8.65
CA GLY A 77 -16.80 0.63 -7.59
C GLY A 77 -15.65 1.57 -7.98
N VAL A 78 -14.76 1.15 -8.88
CA VAL A 78 -13.69 2.02 -9.39
C VAL A 78 -14.28 3.18 -10.20
N ASP A 79 -15.12 2.88 -11.20
CA ASP A 79 -15.77 3.90 -12.03
C ASP A 79 -16.67 4.82 -11.20
N ALA A 80 -17.34 4.27 -10.19
CA ALA A 80 -18.13 5.07 -9.24
C ALA A 80 -17.24 6.05 -8.46
N ALA A 81 -16.12 5.58 -7.91
CA ALA A 81 -15.17 6.44 -7.21
C ALA A 81 -14.61 7.54 -8.12
N GLU A 82 -14.20 7.21 -9.35
CA GLU A 82 -13.69 8.21 -10.31
C GLU A 82 -14.72 9.30 -10.65
N ARG A 83 -16.01 8.97 -10.64
CA ARG A 83 -17.10 9.92 -10.93
C ARG A 83 -17.50 10.74 -9.71
N GLU A 84 -17.42 10.17 -8.51
CA GLU A 84 -18.00 10.76 -7.29
C GLU A 84 -17.00 11.52 -6.44
N VAL A 85 -15.73 11.10 -6.47
CA VAL A 85 -14.67 11.74 -5.69
C VAL A 85 -14.24 13.04 -6.37
N ASP A 86 -14.09 14.09 -5.56
CA ASP A 86 -13.53 15.36 -6.01
C ASP A 86 -12.09 15.16 -6.53
N ALA A 87 -11.84 15.61 -7.76
CA ALA A 87 -10.55 15.41 -8.42
C ALA A 87 -9.38 16.06 -7.66
N ALA A 88 -9.60 17.23 -7.04
CA ALA A 88 -8.54 17.89 -6.28
C ALA A 88 -8.22 17.15 -4.97
N ALA A 89 -9.24 16.57 -4.32
CA ALA A 89 -9.04 15.70 -3.16
C ALA A 89 -8.28 14.41 -3.54
N LEU A 90 -8.61 13.80 -4.68
CA LEU A 90 -7.89 12.62 -5.18
C LEU A 90 -6.43 12.93 -5.51
N ASP A 91 -6.18 14.04 -6.20
CA ASP A 91 -4.82 14.50 -6.51
C ASP A 91 -4.02 14.79 -5.23
N ALA A 92 -4.66 15.38 -4.21
CA ALA A 92 -4.04 15.61 -2.90
C ALA A 92 -3.68 14.29 -2.20
N ALA A 93 -4.55 13.29 -2.24
CA ALA A 93 -4.26 11.96 -1.67
C ALA A 93 -3.09 11.28 -2.39
N HIS A 94 -3.04 11.35 -3.73
CA HIS A 94 -1.92 10.84 -4.51
C HIS A 94 -0.60 11.56 -4.17
N ALA A 95 -0.62 12.89 -4.06
CA ALA A 95 0.55 13.69 -3.73
C ALA A 95 1.06 13.39 -2.31
N ALA A 96 0.17 13.29 -1.32
CA ALA A 96 0.51 12.94 0.06
C ALA A 96 1.13 11.55 0.15
N TYR A 97 0.53 10.56 -0.51
CA TYR A 97 1.06 9.20 -0.59
C TYR A 97 2.45 9.16 -1.24
N ALA A 98 2.65 9.91 -2.33
CA ALA A 98 3.94 9.99 -3.01
C ALA A 98 5.01 10.63 -2.12
N ALA A 99 4.69 11.74 -1.46
CA ALA A 99 5.60 12.44 -0.55
C ALA A 99 5.99 11.56 0.64
N GLU A 100 5.04 10.84 1.23
CA GLU A 100 5.31 9.90 2.32
C GLU A 100 6.27 8.80 1.85
N ARG A 101 5.98 8.14 0.72
CA ARG A 101 6.86 7.12 0.14
C ARG A 101 8.27 7.67 -0.11
N ASP A 102 8.37 8.86 -0.71
CA ASP A 102 9.65 9.42 -1.13
C ASP A 102 10.53 9.83 0.05
N ALA A 103 9.93 10.20 1.19
CA ALA A 103 10.63 10.46 2.45
C ALA A 103 11.33 9.20 3.02
N HIS A 104 10.94 8.00 2.58
CA HIS A 104 11.56 6.74 2.97
C HIS A 104 12.62 6.23 2.00
N ILE A 105 12.93 6.98 0.93
CA ILE A 105 14.04 6.65 0.03
C ILE A 105 15.31 7.30 0.58
N ALA A 106 16.38 6.52 0.71
CA ALA A 106 17.67 7.03 1.17
C ALA A 106 18.15 8.22 0.32
N PRO A 107 18.68 9.30 0.93
CA PRO A 107 19.21 10.46 0.20
C PRO A 107 20.30 10.09 -0.82
N GLU A 108 21.07 9.04 -0.53
CA GLU A 108 22.17 8.53 -1.35
C GLU A 108 21.70 7.62 -2.49
N HIS A 109 20.39 7.33 -2.61
CA HIS A 109 19.86 6.47 -3.67
C HIS A 109 19.96 7.14 -5.04
N THR A 110 20.77 6.55 -5.91
CA THR A 110 21.03 7.04 -7.28
C THR A 110 20.31 6.24 -8.37
N GLY A 111 19.59 5.18 -8.00
CA GLY A 111 18.86 4.31 -8.93
C GLY A 111 17.50 4.86 -9.36
N PRO A 112 16.71 4.06 -10.11
CA PRO A 112 15.34 4.41 -10.47
C PRO A 112 14.50 4.67 -9.20
N ARG A 113 13.60 5.65 -9.26
CA ARG A 113 12.70 5.99 -8.16
C ARG A 113 11.26 5.61 -8.49
N PRO A 114 10.48 5.15 -7.50
CA PRO A 114 9.04 5.01 -7.67
C PRO A 114 8.40 6.35 -8.00
N TYR A 115 7.30 6.30 -8.74
CA TYR A 115 6.53 7.47 -9.15
C TYR A 115 5.03 7.16 -9.08
N GLY A 116 4.20 8.20 -9.20
CA GLY A 116 2.74 8.09 -9.04
C GLY A 116 2.29 8.17 -7.58
N GLY A 117 0.98 8.10 -7.36
CA GLY A 117 0.35 8.12 -6.04
C GLY A 117 -0.06 6.72 -5.57
N VAL A 118 -1.19 6.65 -4.85
CA VAL A 118 -1.85 5.40 -4.43
C VAL A 118 -1.91 4.38 -5.58
N ALA A 119 -1.60 3.10 -5.29
CA ALA A 119 -1.48 2.00 -6.26
C ALA A 119 -0.42 2.19 -7.38
N GLY A 120 0.46 3.19 -7.28
CA GLY A 120 1.43 3.53 -8.32
C GLY A 120 0.81 4.16 -9.56
N THR A 121 -0.42 4.69 -9.46
CA THR A 121 -1.08 5.35 -10.60
C THR A 121 -0.61 6.78 -10.77
N ARG A 122 -0.62 7.28 -12.01
CA ARG A 122 -0.33 8.70 -12.30
C ARG A 122 -1.52 9.60 -12.05
N ARG A 123 -2.73 9.10 -12.30
CA ARG A 123 -4.02 9.78 -12.14
C ARG A 123 -5.13 8.73 -11.98
N GLY A 124 -6.25 9.16 -11.41
CA GLY A 124 -7.46 8.33 -11.29
C GLY A 124 -7.30 7.18 -10.30
N VAL A 125 -8.28 6.29 -10.30
CA VAL A 125 -8.35 5.19 -9.34
C VAL A 125 -8.01 3.89 -10.06
N LYS A 126 -6.86 3.29 -9.73
CA LYS A 126 -6.45 2.01 -10.34
C LYS A 126 -7.17 0.81 -9.69
N CYS A 127 -7.28 0.82 -8.37
CA CYS A 127 -7.97 -0.19 -7.58
C CYS A 127 -8.36 0.37 -6.20
N LEU A 128 -9.50 -0.07 -5.68
CA LEU A 128 -9.99 0.29 -4.36
C LEU A 128 -9.14 -0.32 -3.23
N HIS A 129 -8.45 -1.45 -3.44
CA HIS A 129 -7.67 -2.10 -2.38
C HIS A 129 -6.55 -1.20 -1.84
N ALA A 130 -5.86 -0.48 -2.72
CA ALA A 130 -4.76 0.39 -2.32
C ALA A 130 -5.27 1.65 -1.60
N HIS A 131 -6.39 2.21 -2.06
CA HIS A 131 -7.04 3.36 -1.42
C HIS A 131 -7.59 2.99 -0.04
N TYR A 132 -8.26 1.85 0.07
CA TYR A 132 -8.73 1.33 1.36
C TYR A 132 -7.57 1.05 2.32
N ALA A 133 -6.48 0.44 1.84
CA ALA A 133 -5.27 0.24 2.64
C ALA A 133 -4.66 1.56 3.13
N ASN A 134 -4.61 2.58 2.26
CA ASN A 134 -4.09 3.91 2.57
C ASN A 134 -4.96 4.60 3.64
N TRP A 135 -6.29 4.53 3.50
CA TRP A 135 -7.22 5.06 4.49
C TRP A 135 -7.14 4.34 5.84
N LEU A 136 -7.07 3.00 5.83
CA LEU A 136 -6.99 2.17 7.02
C LEU A 136 -5.79 2.49 7.93
N VAL A 137 -4.69 2.99 7.36
CA VAL A 137 -3.50 3.37 8.12
C VAL A 137 -3.55 4.82 8.62
N GLY A 138 -4.69 5.50 8.43
CA GLY A 138 -4.97 6.84 8.92
C GLY A 138 -4.66 7.97 7.95
N ASN A 139 -4.29 7.67 6.70
CA ASN A 139 -4.10 8.71 5.70
C ASN A 139 -5.45 9.24 5.21
N THR A 140 -5.50 10.53 4.85
CA THR A 140 -6.66 11.10 4.18
C THR A 140 -6.70 10.61 2.75
N ASP A 141 -7.66 9.73 2.45
CA ASP A 141 -7.90 9.18 1.12
C ASP A 141 -9.40 9.24 0.84
N PRO A 142 -9.85 10.04 -0.14
CA PRO A 142 -11.29 10.24 -0.39
C PRO A 142 -11.97 9.04 -1.07
N VAL A 143 -11.19 8.05 -1.54
CA VAL A 143 -11.72 6.81 -2.14
C VAL A 143 -11.85 5.69 -1.10
N GLY A 144 -11.04 5.74 -0.04
CA GLY A 144 -10.93 4.68 0.96
C GLY A 144 -12.06 4.62 1.98
#